data_AF-A0A972GK76-F1
#
_entry.id   AF-A0A972GK76-F1
#
_cell.length_a   1.000
_cell.length_b   1.000
_cell.length_c   1.000
_cell.angle_alpha   90.00
_cell.angle_beta   90.00
_cell.angle_gamma   90.00
#
_symmetry.space_group_name_H-M   'P 1'
#
loop_
_entity.id
_entity.type
_entity.pdbx_description
1 polymer ?
#
loop_
_entity_poly.entity_id
_entity_poly.type
_entity_poly.pdbx_seq_one_letter_code
_entity_poly.pdbx_strand_id
1 'polypeptide(L)'
;MAKKNDKTIKAYRFFIQAEKDQRTFTLEEVAQASGWSNGTTKTYRTKKWHFFLTEVEDGFVCNGISNISQDAFIRIHAQRTDIYDEILRPRFTPNVDALIDKARESSLLAVQVYNNPLVSFRTPGFVVHMIIAYTALFHGIFERNGVEYWYKHNDGTPKIIDGDKYAWDISECIKQYYGSKIRPEAENLKFFINIRNKIEHRFIPALDVAFSGKCQALLMNFEVLLINEFVQYFALGQSLALALQFSMYSQEQQQALRKVQSEEYEAIRKYTDTYDARLPSEINQSMQYSFRAFLIPKIGNHARSSDVAIEFVRYDTSDPEQMEKYEKQVAFIKEKQVQVANQGKFLPGDIVQQVRKLTEISFNMFHHTKAWKMYKIRASGRKPDKCNVKYCQFDAAFKGYIYTEAWVNFLCEKVSKPEEFEKLKRYRE
;
A
#
# COMPACT_ATOMS: atom_id res chain seq x y z
N MET A 1 32.73 -10.75 34.78
CA MET A 1 31.48 -9.96 34.68
C MET A 1 30.19 -10.75 35.00
N ALA A 2 30.17 -12.09 34.93
CA ALA A 2 28.96 -12.90 35.09
C ALA A 2 28.21 -12.80 36.45
N LYS A 3 28.89 -12.54 37.57
CA LYS A 3 28.24 -12.46 38.91
C LYS A 3 27.47 -11.17 39.18
N LYS A 4 27.72 -10.06 38.46
CA LYS A 4 27.17 -8.73 38.80
C LYS A 4 25.72 -8.52 38.33
N ASN A 5 25.27 -9.27 37.32
CA ASN A 5 23.96 -9.06 36.68
C ASN A 5 22.95 -10.19 36.93
N ASP A 6 23.28 -11.19 37.76
CA ASP A 6 22.42 -12.35 38.01
C ASP A 6 21.01 -11.97 38.51
N LYS A 7 20.91 -11.01 39.44
CA LYS A 7 19.62 -10.51 39.95
C LYS A 7 18.80 -9.81 38.87
N THR A 8 19.46 -8.99 38.05
CA THR A 8 18.82 -8.24 36.96
C THR A 8 18.28 -9.18 35.88
N ILE A 9 19.02 -10.24 35.53
CA ILE A 9 18.58 -11.26 34.58
C ILE A 9 17.39 -12.04 35.13
N LYS A 10 17.40 -12.40 36.42
CA LYS A 10 16.26 -13.06 37.07
C LYS A 10 15.00 -12.19 37.05
N ALA A 11 15.12 -10.90 37.36
CA ALA A 11 14.01 -9.95 37.25
C ALA A 11 13.48 -9.84 35.82
N TYR A 12 14.36 -9.74 34.82
CA TYR A 12 13.97 -9.69 33.41
C TYR A 12 13.16 -10.93 33.00
N ARG A 13 13.63 -12.13 33.37
CA ARG A 13 12.92 -13.38 33.10
C ARG A 13 11.55 -13.43 33.77
N PHE A 14 11.45 -12.94 35.01
CA PHE A 14 10.19 -12.84 35.72
C PHE A 14 9.18 -11.97 34.95
N PHE A 15 9.60 -10.78 34.52
CA PHE A 15 8.71 -9.87 33.78
C PHE A 15 8.27 -10.43 32.43
N ILE A 16 9.19 -11.02 31.66
CA ILE A 16 8.88 -11.69 30.39
C ILE A 16 7.84 -12.80 30.59
N GLN A 17 7.98 -13.60 31.65
CA GLN A 17 7.02 -14.66 31.94
C GLN A 17 5.67 -14.08 32.38
N ALA A 18 5.67 -13.04 33.22
CA ALA A 18 4.43 -12.41 33.67
C ALA A 18 3.64 -11.77 32.53
N GLU A 19 4.31 -11.14 31.56
CA GLU A 19 3.70 -10.60 30.35
C GLU A 19 3.10 -11.72 29.47
N LYS A 20 3.84 -12.82 29.25
CA LYS A 20 3.34 -13.98 28.49
C LYS A 20 2.10 -14.60 29.11
N ASP A 21 2.08 -14.70 30.43
CA ASP A 21 0.97 -15.27 31.19
C ASP A 21 -0.18 -14.27 31.41
N GLN A 22 -0.01 -13.01 30.97
CA GLN A 22 -0.93 -11.89 31.23
C GLN A 22 -1.37 -11.80 32.69
N ARG A 23 -0.46 -12.12 33.61
CA ARG A 23 -0.79 -12.24 35.04
C ARG A 23 -0.50 -10.95 35.81
N THR A 24 -1.30 -10.70 36.82
CA THR A 24 -1.01 -9.68 37.84
C THR A 24 0.01 -10.22 38.85
N PHE A 25 0.91 -9.36 39.34
CA PHE A 25 1.92 -9.69 40.34
C PHE A 25 2.19 -8.53 41.31
N THR A 26 2.84 -8.83 42.42
CA THR A 26 3.25 -7.83 43.42
C THR A 26 4.76 -7.53 43.34
N LEU A 27 5.21 -6.42 43.94
CA LEU A 27 6.64 -6.08 44.00
C LEU A 27 7.41 -7.03 44.93
N GLU A 28 6.73 -7.66 45.88
CA GLU A 28 7.24 -8.71 46.74
C GLU A 28 7.58 -9.97 45.94
N GLU A 29 6.74 -10.38 44.99
CA GLU A 29 7.04 -11.48 44.08
C GLU A 29 8.28 -11.19 43.22
N VAL A 30 8.39 -9.96 42.71
CA VAL A 30 9.58 -9.53 41.95
C VAL A 30 10.84 -9.59 42.83
N ALA A 31 10.74 -9.16 44.09
CA ALA A 31 11.85 -9.20 45.04
C ALA A 31 12.29 -10.64 45.33
N GLN A 32 11.33 -11.55 45.54
CA GLN A 32 11.59 -12.98 45.75
C GLN A 32 12.25 -13.63 44.52
N ALA A 33 11.74 -13.35 43.32
CA ALA A 33 12.26 -13.94 42.08
C ALA A 33 13.66 -13.40 41.72
N SER A 34 13.89 -12.10 41.90
CA SER A 34 15.16 -11.44 41.54
C SER A 34 16.25 -11.55 42.62
N GLY A 35 15.87 -11.73 43.89
CA GLY A 35 16.75 -11.63 45.05
C GLY A 35 17.11 -10.19 45.43
N TRP A 36 16.36 -9.19 44.95
CA TRP A 36 16.45 -7.81 45.45
C TRP A 36 15.62 -7.61 46.73
N SER A 37 15.90 -6.54 47.48
CA SER A 37 15.04 -6.18 48.61
C SER A 37 13.77 -5.47 48.11
N ASN A 38 12.70 -5.52 48.91
CA ASN A 38 11.46 -4.79 48.62
C ASN A 38 11.69 -3.27 48.45
N GLY A 39 12.66 -2.69 49.16
CA GLY A 39 13.03 -1.28 48.98
C GLY A 39 13.66 -1.01 47.61
N THR A 40 14.50 -1.92 47.13
CA THR A 40 15.11 -1.82 45.80
C THR A 40 14.07 -1.99 44.70
N THR A 41 13.15 -2.96 44.80
CA THR A 41 12.10 -3.16 43.79
C THR A 41 11.14 -1.97 43.74
N LYS A 42 10.74 -1.39 44.88
CA LYS A 42 9.96 -0.13 44.93
C LYS A 42 10.69 1.04 44.26
N THR A 43 11.99 1.17 44.51
CA THR A 43 12.80 2.23 43.88
C THR A 43 12.89 2.05 42.36
N TYR A 44 13.14 0.83 41.89
CA TYR A 44 13.23 0.54 40.46
C TYR A 44 11.87 0.63 39.76
N ARG A 45 10.77 0.24 40.42
CA ARG A 45 9.42 0.50 39.91
C ARG A 45 9.25 1.96 39.53
N THR A 46 9.56 2.88 40.45
CA THR A 46 9.39 4.31 40.22
C THR A 46 10.40 4.88 39.22
N LYS A 47 11.68 4.48 39.31
CA LYS A 47 12.76 5.12 38.54
C LYS A 47 13.09 4.47 37.20
N LYS A 48 12.71 3.20 37.00
CA LYS A 48 13.27 2.36 35.93
C LYS A 48 12.25 1.50 35.21
N TRP A 49 11.07 1.24 35.78
CA TRP A 49 10.08 0.31 35.21
C TRP A 49 8.77 0.97 34.82
N HIS A 50 8.67 2.30 34.94
CA HIS A 50 7.45 3.06 34.69
C HIS A 50 6.91 2.94 33.26
N PHE A 51 7.73 2.57 32.27
CA PHE A 51 7.34 2.46 30.86
C PHE A 51 6.81 1.07 30.47
N PHE A 52 6.93 0.05 31.32
CA PHE A 52 6.41 -1.30 31.03
C PHE A 52 5.56 -1.92 32.14
N LEU A 53 5.41 -1.22 33.28
CA LEU A 53 4.53 -1.64 34.36
C LEU A 53 3.31 -0.73 34.46
N THR A 54 2.13 -1.34 34.52
CA THR A 54 0.86 -0.65 34.76
C THR A 54 0.30 -1.12 36.09
N GLU A 55 -0.13 -0.17 36.92
CA GLU A 55 -0.75 -0.45 38.21
C GLU A 55 -2.23 -0.82 38.00
N VAL A 56 -2.68 -1.88 38.66
CA VAL A 56 -4.06 -2.40 38.66
C VAL A 56 -4.51 -2.65 40.11
N GLU A 57 -5.80 -2.88 40.34
CA GLU A 57 -6.37 -2.99 41.70
C GLU A 57 -5.60 -3.94 42.63
N ASP A 58 -5.13 -5.09 42.10
CA ASP A 58 -4.44 -6.13 42.88
C ASP A 58 -2.92 -6.23 42.61
N GLY A 59 -2.30 -5.17 42.08
CA GLY A 59 -0.84 -5.11 41.90
C GLY A 59 -0.40 -4.50 40.57
N PHE A 60 0.43 -5.23 39.83
CA PHE A 60 1.03 -4.76 38.59
C PHE A 60 0.87 -5.76 37.46
N VAL A 61 0.65 -5.24 36.25
CA VAL A 61 0.74 -5.99 35.00
C VAL A 61 1.92 -5.47 34.17
N CYS A 62 2.51 -6.35 33.38
CA CYS A 62 3.66 -6.03 32.54
C CYS A 62 3.26 -6.01 31.07
N ASN A 63 3.54 -4.91 30.37
CA ASN A 63 3.27 -4.72 28.94
C ASN A 63 4.46 -4.06 28.24
N GLY A 64 4.92 -4.64 27.14
CA GLY A 64 6.02 -4.17 26.31
C GLY A 64 7.42 -4.61 26.76
N ILE A 65 7.58 -5.45 27.79
CA ILE A 65 8.92 -5.89 28.23
C ILE A 65 9.58 -6.81 27.18
N SER A 66 8.79 -7.58 26.43
CA SER A 66 9.26 -8.37 25.28
C SER A 66 9.96 -7.55 24.20
N ASN A 67 9.68 -6.24 24.12
CA ASN A 67 10.27 -5.35 23.13
C ASN A 67 11.65 -4.83 23.54
N ILE A 68 12.10 -5.13 24.76
CA ILE A 68 13.35 -4.64 25.34
C ILE A 68 14.30 -5.83 25.48
N SER A 69 15.49 -5.75 24.88
CA SER A 69 16.46 -6.84 25.01
C SER A 69 16.97 -7.00 26.44
N GLN A 70 17.38 -8.21 26.82
CA GLN A 70 17.97 -8.46 28.15
C GLN A 70 19.16 -7.53 28.44
N ASP A 71 19.98 -7.23 27.43
CA ASP A 71 21.13 -6.32 27.58
C ASP A 71 20.69 -4.87 27.78
N ALA A 72 19.64 -4.42 27.10
CA ALA A 72 19.04 -3.11 27.36
C ALA A 72 18.49 -3.04 28.78
N PHE A 73 17.77 -4.08 29.21
CA PHE A 73 17.28 -4.17 30.58
C PHE A 73 18.42 -4.12 31.61
N ILE A 74 19.54 -4.80 31.36
CA ILE A 74 20.73 -4.73 32.21
C ILE A 74 21.29 -3.30 32.28
N ARG A 75 21.36 -2.58 31.14
CA ARG A 75 21.88 -1.21 31.08
C ARG A 75 21.01 -0.20 31.83
N ILE A 76 19.67 -0.35 31.79
CA ILE A 76 18.75 0.46 32.61
C ILE A 76 19.12 0.35 34.09
N HIS A 77 19.66 -0.79 34.52
CA HIS A 77 20.07 -1.06 35.90
C HIS A 77 21.53 -0.67 36.20
N ALA A 78 22.32 -0.27 35.20
CA ALA A 78 23.65 0.27 35.37
C ALA A 78 23.62 1.71 35.92
N GLN A 79 24.74 2.18 36.47
CA GLN A 79 24.87 3.51 37.10
C GLN A 79 25.00 4.68 36.10
N ARG A 80 24.92 4.44 34.78
CA ARG A 80 25.09 5.48 33.76
C ARG A 80 23.77 6.13 33.35
N THR A 81 23.84 7.44 33.16
CA THR A 81 22.84 8.33 32.57
C THR A 81 23.10 8.43 31.07
N ASP A 82 22.68 7.43 30.28
CA ASP A 82 22.48 7.68 28.85
C ASP A 82 21.06 8.30 28.68
N ILE A 83 20.79 8.97 27.56
CA ILE A 83 19.44 9.51 27.27
C ILE A 83 18.46 8.33 27.25
N TYR A 84 17.27 8.48 27.86
CA TYR A 84 16.32 7.36 28.08
C TYR A 84 16.09 6.49 26.83
N ASP A 85 15.97 7.08 25.65
CA ASP A 85 15.76 6.34 24.40
C ASP A 85 17.00 5.54 23.98
N GLU A 86 18.21 6.12 24.09
CA GLU A 86 19.46 5.42 23.76
C GLU A 86 19.82 4.29 24.73
N ILE A 87 19.35 4.36 25.98
CA ILE A 87 19.52 3.26 26.95
C ILE A 87 18.81 2.01 26.44
N LEU A 88 17.60 2.18 25.88
CA LEU A 88 16.74 1.09 25.41
C LEU A 88 17.20 0.52 24.07
N ARG A 89 17.94 1.28 23.27
CA ARG A 89 18.49 0.83 21.98
C ARG A 89 19.30 -0.47 22.12
N PRO A 90 18.91 -1.59 21.51
CA PRO A 90 19.76 -2.77 21.42
C PRO A 90 21.11 -2.41 20.79
N ARG A 91 22.23 -2.87 21.37
CA ARG A 91 23.57 -2.56 20.86
C ARG A 91 24.13 -3.76 20.10
N PHE A 92 24.58 -3.53 18.88
CA PHE A 92 25.33 -4.50 18.10
C PHE A 92 26.80 -4.08 17.98
N THR A 93 27.53 -4.65 17.03
CA THR A 93 28.85 -4.10 16.68
C THR A 93 28.69 -2.72 16.04
N PRO A 94 29.69 -1.83 16.13
CA PRO A 94 29.60 -0.50 15.52
C PRO A 94 29.24 -0.52 14.03
N ASN A 95 29.72 -1.52 13.29
CA ASN A 95 29.39 -1.69 11.87
C ASN A 95 27.91 -2.04 11.66
N VAL A 96 27.39 -2.98 12.46
CA VAL A 96 25.98 -3.37 12.39
C VAL A 96 25.07 -2.20 12.77
N ASP A 97 25.39 -1.49 13.86
CA ASP A 97 24.63 -0.32 14.29
C ASP A 97 24.60 0.76 13.19
N ALA A 98 25.73 1.06 12.56
CA ALA A 98 25.80 2.03 11.46
C ALA A 98 25.00 1.60 10.23
N LEU A 99 24.97 0.31 9.91
CA LEU A 99 24.18 -0.24 8.80
C LEU A 99 22.67 -0.19 9.09
N ILE A 100 22.25 -0.50 10.31
CA ILE A 100 20.85 -0.36 10.73
C ILE A 100 20.42 1.11 10.66
N ASP A 101 21.23 2.03 11.18
CA ASP A 101 20.91 3.46 11.17
C ASP A 101 20.82 3.98 9.73
N LYS A 102 21.78 3.62 8.88
CA LYS A 102 21.73 3.93 7.44
C LYS A 102 20.47 3.39 6.77
N ALA A 103 20.09 2.14 7.08
CA ALA A 103 18.89 1.53 6.53
C ALA A 103 17.62 2.30 6.91
N ARG A 104 17.49 2.63 8.20
CA ARG A 104 16.35 3.38 8.74
C ARG A 104 16.27 4.79 8.18
N GLU A 105 17.34 5.56 8.27
CA GLU A 105 17.41 6.93 7.73
C GLU A 105 17.08 6.97 6.23
N SER A 106 17.62 6.02 5.45
CA SER A 106 17.31 5.93 4.02
C SER A 106 15.83 5.64 3.77
N SER A 107 15.22 4.73 4.54
CA SER A 107 13.79 4.43 4.40
C SER A 107 12.89 5.61 4.79
N LEU A 108 13.25 6.35 5.84
CA LEU A 108 12.52 7.55 6.28
C LEU A 108 12.62 8.66 5.24
N LEU A 109 13.81 8.86 4.66
CA LEU A 109 14.02 9.79 3.56
C LEU A 109 13.21 9.39 2.32
N ALA A 110 13.11 8.09 2.01
CA ALA A 110 12.25 7.60 0.94
C ALA A 110 10.80 8.05 1.14
N VAL A 111 10.27 7.82 2.35
CA VAL A 111 8.91 8.22 2.74
C VAL A 111 8.71 9.73 2.65
N GLN A 112 9.70 10.52 3.11
CA GLN A 112 9.66 11.97 3.04
C GLN A 112 9.54 12.45 1.59
N VAL A 113 10.36 11.91 0.68
CA VAL A 113 10.33 12.25 -0.74
C VAL A 113 9.00 11.86 -1.38
N TYR A 114 8.49 10.66 -1.05
CA TYR A 114 7.22 10.16 -1.60
C TYR A 114 6.02 11.01 -1.18
N ASN A 115 5.99 11.44 0.09
CA ASN A 115 4.89 12.20 0.65
C ASN A 115 5.00 13.71 0.42
N ASN A 116 6.10 14.21 -0.16
CA ASN A 116 6.27 15.63 -0.43
C ASN A 116 5.40 16.08 -1.62
N PRO A 117 4.39 16.95 -1.41
CA PRO A 117 3.47 17.37 -2.47
C PRO A 117 4.12 18.32 -3.49
N LEU A 118 5.30 18.89 -3.20
CA LEU A 118 5.99 19.86 -4.05
C LEU A 118 6.95 19.20 -5.06
N VAL A 119 7.23 17.90 -4.90
CA VAL A 119 8.21 17.18 -5.71
C VAL A 119 7.48 16.37 -6.78
N SER A 120 7.99 16.39 -8.02
CA SER A 120 7.47 15.59 -9.14
C SER A 120 8.19 14.24 -9.31
N PHE A 121 9.35 14.08 -8.69
CA PHE A 121 10.20 12.88 -8.71
C PHE A 121 9.93 11.95 -7.51
N ARG A 122 8.66 11.76 -7.15
CA ARG A 122 8.26 11.07 -5.90
C ARG A 122 8.55 9.58 -5.92
N THR A 123 7.91 8.82 -6.81
CA THR A 123 8.18 7.37 -6.93
C THR A 123 9.64 7.06 -7.26
N PRO A 124 10.28 7.72 -8.25
CA PRO A 124 11.71 7.53 -8.49
C PRO A 124 12.60 7.76 -7.27
N GLY A 125 12.45 8.88 -6.56
CA GLY A 125 13.25 9.19 -5.38
C GLY A 125 13.01 8.19 -4.24
N PHE A 126 11.74 7.81 -4.04
CA PHE A 126 11.37 6.75 -3.10
C PHE A 126 12.09 5.43 -3.41
N VAL A 127 12.06 4.98 -4.68
CA VAL A 127 12.67 3.70 -5.09
C VAL A 127 14.18 3.69 -4.86
N VAL A 128 14.87 4.79 -5.19
CA VAL A 128 16.31 4.91 -4.98
C VAL A 128 16.65 4.78 -3.49
N HIS A 129 15.97 5.54 -2.64
CA HIS A 129 16.22 5.51 -1.20
C HIS A 129 15.83 4.17 -0.55
N MET A 130 14.75 3.53 -1.00
CA MET A 130 14.38 2.19 -0.52
C MET A 130 15.40 1.12 -0.92
N ILE A 131 15.99 1.20 -2.13
CA ILE A 131 17.04 0.26 -2.53
C ILE A 131 18.29 0.44 -1.66
N ILE A 132 18.67 1.67 -1.34
CA ILE A 132 19.77 1.95 -0.40
C ILE A 132 19.43 1.38 0.98
N ALA A 133 18.19 1.59 1.46
CA ALA A 133 17.71 1.08 2.74
C ALA A 133 17.82 -0.45 2.81
N TYR A 134 17.28 -1.17 1.83
CA TYR A 134 17.34 -2.64 1.78
C TYR A 134 18.77 -3.17 1.67
N THR A 135 19.62 -2.51 0.88
CA THR A 135 21.03 -2.92 0.75
C THR A 135 21.73 -2.83 2.10
N ALA A 136 21.57 -1.69 2.79
CA ALA A 136 22.13 -1.51 4.13
C ALA A 136 21.55 -2.50 5.15
N LEU A 137 20.25 -2.80 5.07
CA LEU A 137 19.60 -3.78 5.93
C LEU A 137 20.19 -5.18 5.72
N PHE A 138 20.33 -5.64 4.48
CA PHE A 138 20.94 -6.95 4.19
C PHE A 138 22.39 -7.01 4.64
N HIS A 139 23.19 -5.98 4.36
CA HIS A 139 24.57 -5.91 4.86
C HIS A 139 24.61 -5.98 6.39
N GLY A 140 23.71 -5.28 7.08
CA GLY A 140 23.60 -5.35 8.54
C GLY A 140 23.29 -6.76 9.03
N ILE A 141 22.37 -7.47 8.35
CA ILE A 141 22.01 -8.85 8.67
C ILE A 141 23.22 -9.79 8.47
N PHE A 142 23.92 -9.67 7.34
CA PHE A 142 25.09 -10.49 7.04
C PHE A 142 26.24 -10.22 8.01
N GLU A 143 26.55 -8.96 8.28
CA GLU A 143 27.59 -8.54 9.24
C GLU A 143 27.28 -9.10 10.64
N ARG A 144 26.04 -8.98 11.11
CA ARG A 144 25.62 -9.53 12.41
C ARG A 144 25.75 -11.04 12.46
N ASN A 145 25.45 -11.73 11.36
CA ASN A 145 25.51 -13.19 11.26
C ASN A 145 26.92 -13.71 10.95
N GLY A 146 27.93 -12.83 10.81
CA GLY A 146 29.30 -13.21 10.46
C GLY A 146 29.46 -13.72 9.02
N VAL A 147 28.53 -13.36 8.12
CA VAL A 147 28.57 -13.74 6.71
C VAL A 147 29.31 -12.66 5.92
N GLU A 148 30.41 -13.03 5.28
CA GLU A 148 31.13 -12.12 4.39
C GLU A 148 30.30 -11.83 3.12
N TYR A 149 29.96 -10.57 2.90
CA TYR A 149 29.13 -10.12 1.77
C TYR A 149 29.95 -9.41 0.68
N TRP A 150 31.13 -9.95 0.36
CA TRP A 150 32.06 -9.38 -0.64
C TRP A 150 32.06 -10.23 -1.91
N TYR A 151 32.12 -9.59 -3.09
CA TYR A 151 32.46 -10.33 -4.30
C TYR A 151 33.91 -10.81 -4.19
N LYS A 152 34.16 -12.07 -4.56
CA LYS A 152 35.49 -12.69 -4.50
C LYS A 152 36.00 -13.01 -5.91
N HIS A 153 37.32 -13.00 -6.08
CA HIS A 153 38.01 -13.59 -7.22
C HIS A 153 37.96 -15.13 -7.12
N ASN A 154 38.38 -15.82 -8.18
CA ASN A 154 38.40 -17.29 -8.22
C ASN A 154 39.34 -17.91 -7.18
N ASP A 155 40.33 -17.15 -6.70
CA ASP A 155 41.27 -17.53 -5.64
C ASP A 155 40.72 -17.30 -4.21
N GLY A 156 39.50 -16.79 -4.08
CA GLY A 156 38.84 -16.51 -2.80
C GLY A 156 39.16 -15.14 -2.20
N THR A 157 40.01 -14.33 -2.82
CA THR A 157 40.32 -12.98 -2.35
C THR A 157 39.19 -12.00 -2.67
N PRO A 158 38.91 -10.99 -1.80
CA PRO A 158 37.89 -9.99 -2.10
C PRO A 158 38.26 -9.14 -3.32
N LYS A 159 37.30 -8.89 -4.20
CA LYS A 159 37.43 -7.91 -5.27
C LYS A 159 37.54 -6.52 -4.65
N ILE A 160 38.44 -5.70 -5.16
CA ILE A 160 38.63 -4.31 -4.74
C ILE A 160 38.31 -3.40 -5.94
N ILE A 161 37.46 -2.39 -5.73
CA ILE A 161 37.11 -1.36 -6.70
C ILE A 161 37.31 -0.01 -6.02
N ASP A 162 38.05 0.90 -6.67
CA ASP A 162 38.36 2.25 -6.16
C ASP A 162 38.96 2.28 -4.74
N GLY A 163 39.69 1.22 -4.36
CA GLY A 163 40.35 1.09 -3.05
C GLY A 163 39.51 0.38 -1.98
N ASP A 164 38.22 0.15 -2.25
CA ASP A 164 37.30 -0.48 -1.30
C ASP A 164 36.94 -1.91 -1.70
N LYS A 165 36.68 -2.77 -0.70
CA LYS A 165 36.14 -4.11 -0.95
C LYS A 165 34.78 -3.99 -1.63
N TYR A 166 34.61 -4.70 -2.73
CA TYR A 166 33.38 -4.65 -3.50
C TYR A 166 32.29 -5.50 -2.84
N ALA A 167 31.41 -4.83 -2.10
CA ALA A 167 30.27 -5.44 -1.44
C ALA A 167 29.25 -5.98 -2.45
N TRP A 168 28.52 -7.03 -2.05
CA TRP A 168 27.36 -7.53 -2.78
C TRP A 168 26.35 -6.42 -3.01
N ASP A 169 25.88 -6.31 -4.26
CA ASP A 169 24.75 -5.47 -4.58
C ASP A 169 23.44 -6.08 -4.03
N ILE A 170 22.36 -5.31 -4.11
CA ILE A 170 21.06 -5.74 -3.61
C ILE A 170 20.53 -7.02 -4.29
N SER A 171 20.89 -7.28 -5.55
CA SER A 171 20.44 -8.47 -6.28
C SER A 171 21.12 -9.72 -5.72
N GLU A 172 22.42 -9.64 -5.46
CA GLU A 172 23.16 -10.74 -4.81
C GLU A 172 22.71 -10.89 -3.35
N CYS A 173 22.47 -9.79 -2.62
CA CYS A 173 21.92 -9.87 -1.25
C CYS A 173 20.59 -10.63 -1.19
N ILE A 174 19.66 -10.36 -2.11
CA ILE A 174 18.37 -11.08 -2.20
C ILE A 174 18.59 -12.56 -2.44
N LYS A 175 19.48 -12.91 -3.37
CA LYS A 175 19.78 -14.30 -3.71
C LYS A 175 20.35 -15.06 -2.50
N GLN A 176 21.23 -14.42 -1.74
CA GLN A 176 21.88 -15.02 -0.57
C GLN A 176 20.93 -15.13 0.62
N TYR A 177 20.05 -14.14 0.83
CA TYR A 177 19.11 -14.16 1.95
C TYR A 177 17.88 -15.06 1.69
N TYR A 178 17.23 -14.95 0.53
CA TYR A 178 16.01 -15.72 0.22
C TYR A 178 16.27 -17.08 -0.44
N GLY A 179 17.48 -17.29 -0.98
CA GLY A 179 17.82 -18.50 -1.72
C GLY A 179 17.00 -18.65 -3.01
N SER A 180 16.61 -19.89 -3.32
CA SER A 180 15.80 -20.24 -4.49
C SER A 180 14.28 -20.09 -4.27
N LYS A 181 13.83 -19.67 -3.09
CA LYS A 181 12.40 -19.59 -2.76
C LYS A 181 11.77 -18.37 -3.43
N ILE A 182 10.69 -18.60 -4.18
CA ILE A 182 9.84 -17.52 -4.69
C ILE A 182 9.00 -17.01 -3.52
N ARG A 183 9.14 -15.73 -3.20
CA ARG A 183 8.42 -15.08 -2.11
C ARG A 183 7.84 -13.74 -2.55
N PRO A 184 6.62 -13.37 -2.14
CA PRO A 184 6.01 -12.09 -2.51
C PRO A 184 6.87 -10.88 -2.19
N GLU A 185 7.47 -10.83 -1.00
CA GLU A 185 8.31 -9.74 -0.55
C GLU A 185 9.59 -9.61 -1.39
N ALA A 186 10.17 -10.75 -1.80
CA ALA A 186 11.35 -10.78 -2.65
C ALA A 186 11.03 -10.38 -4.09
N GLU A 187 9.89 -10.81 -4.65
CA GLU A 187 9.45 -10.42 -5.99
C GLU A 187 9.05 -8.94 -6.05
N ASN A 188 8.47 -8.37 -4.99
CA ASN A 188 8.24 -6.93 -4.88
C ASN A 188 9.56 -6.15 -4.95
N LEU A 189 10.59 -6.58 -4.19
CA LEU A 189 11.89 -5.92 -4.21
C LEU A 189 12.61 -6.08 -5.55
N LYS A 190 12.59 -7.28 -6.16
CA LYS A 190 13.13 -7.53 -7.50
C LYS A 190 12.45 -6.68 -8.57
N PHE A 191 11.14 -6.46 -8.47
CA PHE A 191 10.42 -5.56 -9.37
C PHE A 191 11.03 -4.16 -9.29
N PHE A 192 11.22 -3.60 -8.10
CA PHE A 192 11.76 -2.25 -7.93
C PHE A 192 13.23 -2.11 -8.34
N ILE A 193 14.06 -3.14 -8.18
CA ILE A 193 15.44 -3.13 -8.69
C ILE A 193 15.46 -2.94 -10.22
N ASN A 194 14.58 -3.64 -10.92
CA ASN A 194 14.47 -3.49 -12.37
C ASN A 194 13.85 -2.16 -12.77
N ILE A 195 12.88 -1.67 -12.01
CA ILE A 195 12.28 -0.35 -12.23
C ILE A 195 13.31 0.75 -12.01
N ARG A 196 14.17 0.68 -10.98
CA ARG A 196 15.27 1.62 -10.76
C ARG A 196 16.13 1.77 -12.01
N ASN A 197 16.57 0.66 -12.60
CA ASN A 197 17.38 0.68 -13.83
C ASN A 197 16.66 1.38 -15.00
N LYS A 198 15.32 1.30 -15.05
CA LYS A 198 14.53 1.97 -16.09
C LYS A 198 14.28 3.45 -15.80
N ILE A 199 14.14 3.81 -14.53
CA ILE A 199 13.98 5.19 -14.04
C ILE A 199 15.29 5.98 -14.17
N GLU A 200 16.44 5.36 -13.93
CA GLU A 200 17.75 6.01 -14.04
C GLU A 200 18.00 6.61 -15.43
N HIS A 201 17.41 6.00 -16.46
CA HIS A 201 17.53 6.46 -17.84
C HIS A 201 16.32 7.26 -18.35
N ARG A 202 15.26 7.47 -17.54
CA ARG A 202 13.97 8.05 -18.00
C ARG A 202 13.22 8.81 -16.91
N PHE A 203 12.78 10.04 -17.20
CA PHE A 203 11.95 10.86 -16.29
C PHE A 203 10.45 10.57 -16.48
N ILE A 204 9.80 9.92 -15.52
CA ILE A 204 8.39 9.47 -15.64
C ILE A 204 7.57 9.78 -14.37
N PRO A 205 7.04 11.02 -14.23
CA PRO A 205 6.13 11.44 -13.16
C PRO A 205 4.83 10.63 -13.02
N ALA A 206 4.34 9.98 -14.09
CA ALA A 206 3.05 9.30 -14.07
C ALA A 206 3.03 7.95 -13.32
N LEU A 207 4.15 7.54 -12.70
CA LEU A 207 4.30 6.25 -12.03
C LEU A 207 3.65 6.19 -10.64
N ASP A 208 3.44 7.34 -10.00
CA ASP A 208 2.98 7.40 -8.61
C ASP A 208 1.67 6.62 -8.37
N VAL A 209 0.67 6.79 -9.24
CA VAL A 209 -0.62 6.09 -9.11
C VAL A 209 -0.46 4.59 -9.38
N ALA A 210 0.30 4.24 -10.42
CA ALA A 210 0.46 2.85 -10.85
C ALA A 210 1.24 2.01 -9.84
N PHE A 211 2.22 2.62 -9.17
CA PHE A 211 3.12 1.91 -8.27
C PHE A 211 2.84 2.12 -6.79
N SER A 212 1.93 3.03 -6.41
CA SER A 212 1.53 3.29 -5.02
C SER A 212 1.37 2.03 -4.17
N GLY A 213 0.59 1.05 -4.64
CA GLY A 213 0.39 -0.22 -3.93
C GLY A 213 1.66 -1.06 -3.78
N LYS A 214 2.50 -1.12 -4.84
CA LYS A 214 3.78 -1.84 -4.77
C LYS A 214 4.78 -1.09 -3.87
N CYS A 215 4.80 0.24 -3.88
CA CYS A 215 5.64 1.07 -3.01
C CYS A 215 5.28 0.89 -1.53
N GLN A 216 3.98 0.90 -1.22
CA GLN A 216 3.51 0.66 0.14
C GLN A 216 3.88 -0.75 0.62
N ALA A 217 3.72 -1.78 -0.24
CA ALA A 217 4.17 -3.13 0.08
C ALA A 217 5.68 -3.19 0.33
N LEU A 218 6.49 -2.51 -0.49
CA LEU A 218 7.95 -2.42 -0.32
C LEU A 218 8.33 -1.85 1.05
N LEU A 219 7.69 -0.75 1.48
CA LEU A 219 7.94 -0.14 2.78
C LEU A 219 7.52 -1.05 3.94
N MET A 220 6.34 -1.66 3.86
CA MET A 220 5.84 -2.55 4.91
C MET A 220 6.70 -3.81 5.04
N ASN A 221 7.10 -4.41 3.93
CA ASN A 221 8.00 -5.56 3.92
C ASN A 221 9.36 -5.21 4.54
N PHE A 222 9.87 -3.99 4.27
CA PHE A 222 11.13 -3.51 4.84
C PHE A 222 11.03 -3.41 6.36
N GLU A 223 9.96 -2.79 6.87
CA GLU A 223 9.76 -2.64 8.31
C GLU A 223 9.60 -4.01 9.00
N VAL A 224 8.82 -4.92 8.41
CA VAL A 224 8.67 -6.29 8.92
C VAL A 224 10.02 -7.01 8.96
N LEU A 225 10.83 -6.91 7.90
CA LEU A 225 12.16 -7.52 7.86
C LEU A 225 13.08 -6.91 8.92
N LEU A 226 13.11 -5.58 9.04
CA LEU A 226 13.89 -4.85 10.03
C LEU A 226 13.53 -5.26 11.46
N ILE A 227 12.24 -5.37 11.78
CA ILE A 227 11.76 -5.78 13.10
C ILE A 227 12.11 -7.23 13.38
N ASN A 228 11.87 -8.14 12.43
CA ASN A 228 12.15 -9.56 12.60
C ASN A 228 13.65 -9.82 12.82
N GLU A 229 14.50 -9.04 12.15
CA GLU A 229 15.94 -9.21 12.27
C GLU A 229 16.49 -8.48 13.50
N PHE A 230 16.15 -7.21 13.73
CA PHE A 230 16.83 -6.37 14.74
C PHE A 230 16.01 -6.03 15.97
N VAL A 231 14.73 -6.42 16.03
CA VAL A 231 13.70 -6.17 17.05
C VAL A 231 12.87 -4.89 16.89
N GLN A 232 11.73 -4.87 17.58
CA GLN A 232 10.70 -3.82 17.53
C GLN A 232 11.23 -2.40 17.78
N TYR A 233 12.31 -2.23 18.57
CA TYR A 233 12.92 -0.92 18.81
C TYR A 233 13.27 -0.18 17.51
N PHE A 234 13.67 -0.91 16.46
CA PHE A 234 14.09 -0.32 15.19
C PHE A 234 12.94 -0.08 14.21
N ALA A 235 11.69 -0.39 14.58
CA ALA A 235 10.52 -0.08 13.76
C ALA A 235 10.55 1.39 13.27
N LEU A 236 9.95 1.61 12.11
CA LEU A 236 9.86 2.95 11.52
C LEU A 236 8.76 3.77 12.20
N GLY A 237 7.78 3.09 12.80
CA GLY A 237 6.61 3.68 13.43
C GLY A 237 6.77 4.11 14.90
N GLN A 238 7.11 5.38 15.12
CA GLN A 238 6.51 6.18 16.20
C GLN A 238 5.96 7.55 15.73
N SER A 239 6.23 7.97 14.48
CA SER A 239 5.99 9.37 14.06
C SER A 239 5.31 9.54 12.68
N LEU A 240 4.84 8.46 12.04
CA LEU A 240 4.21 8.58 10.72
C LEU A 240 2.73 8.96 10.86
N ALA A 241 2.45 10.26 10.73
CA ALA A 241 1.09 10.72 10.46
C ALA A 241 0.61 10.11 9.13
N LEU A 242 -0.63 9.62 9.08
CA LEU A 242 -1.22 9.19 7.82
C LEU A 242 -1.21 10.36 6.85
N ALA A 243 -0.64 10.17 5.66
CA ALA A 243 -0.63 11.20 4.63
C ALA A 243 -2.06 11.60 4.28
N LEU A 244 -2.37 12.90 4.39
CA LEU A 244 -3.67 13.44 3.99
C LEU A 244 -3.82 13.28 2.48
N GLN A 245 -4.88 12.61 2.05
CA GLN A 245 -5.19 12.42 0.64
C GLN A 245 -6.15 13.52 0.17
N PHE A 246 -5.87 14.10 -0.99
CA PHE A 246 -6.83 14.98 -1.66
C PHE A 246 -7.97 14.12 -2.20
N SER A 247 -9.21 14.53 -1.94
CA SER A 247 -10.44 13.77 -2.21
C SER A 247 -10.75 13.57 -3.70
N MET A 248 -10.05 14.26 -4.59
CA MET A 248 -10.35 14.29 -6.02
C MET A 248 -9.08 14.13 -6.86
N TYR A 249 -8.84 12.90 -7.34
CA TYR A 249 -8.08 12.71 -8.57
C TYR A 249 -9.08 12.86 -9.72
N SER A 250 -9.05 13.96 -10.48
CA SER A 250 -9.92 14.02 -11.65
C SER A 250 -9.42 12.99 -12.69
N GLN A 251 -10.34 12.22 -13.27
CA GLN A 251 -9.98 11.29 -14.37
C GLN A 251 -9.30 12.04 -15.53
N GLU A 252 -9.63 13.31 -15.72
CA GLU A 252 -9.04 14.20 -16.72
C GLU A 252 -7.57 14.50 -16.46
N GLN A 253 -7.15 14.72 -15.20
CA GLN A 253 -5.74 14.87 -14.84
C GLN A 253 -4.96 13.58 -15.09
N GLN A 254 -5.53 12.42 -14.78
CA GLN A 254 -4.89 11.13 -15.08
C GLN A 254 -4.74 10.90 -16.59
N GLN A 255 -5.77 11.21 -17.37
CA GLN A 255 -5.71 11.08 -18.83
C GLN A 255 -4.75 12.08 -19.47
N ALA A 256 -4.65 13.31 -18.94
CA ALA A 256 -3.70 14.32 -19.40
C ALA A 256 -2.25 13.91 -19.10
N LEU A 257 -1.97 13.41 -17.88
CA LEU A 257 -0.65 12.89 -17.50
C LEU A 257 -0.23 11.69 -18.36
N ARG A 258 -1.17 10.81 -18.72
CA ARG A 258 -0.91 9.67 -19.63
C ARG A 258 -0.66 10.10 -21.08
N LYS A 259 -1.29 11.18 -21.55
CA LYS A 259 -1.15 11.68 -22.93
C LYS A 259 0.17 12.41 -23.21
N VAL A 260 0.81 12.96 -22.18
CA VAL A 260 2.03 13.79 -22.33
C VAL A 260 3.32 12.94 -22.40
N GLN A 261 3.28 11.63 -22.11
CA GLN A 261 4.48 10.77 -21.96
C GLN A 261 4.33 9.37 -22.59
N SER A 262 3.74 9.27 -23.78
CA SER A 262 3.18 8.01 -24.28
C SER A 262 4.16 6.85 -24.46
N GLU A 263 5.42 7.07 -24.86
CA GLU A 263 6.33 5.97 -25.20
C GLU A 263 7.03 5.37 -23.96
N GLU A 264 7.56 6.21 -23.08
CA GLU A 264 8.23 5.76 -21.85
C GLU A 264 7.25 5.15 -20.87
N TYR A 265 6.04 5.73 -20.76
CA TYR A 265 4.97 5.18 -19.95
C TYR A 265 4.52 3.80 -20.46
N GLU A 266 4.30 3.64 -21.77
CA GLU A 266 3.93 2.34 -22.35
C GLU A 266 5.04 1.30 -22.19
N ALA A 267 6.31 1.69 -22.25
CA ALA A 267 7.42 0.78 -22.00
C ALA A 267 7.42 0.23 -20.57
N ILE A 268 7.15 1.09 -19.57
CA ILE A 268 7.05 0.65 -18.17
C ILE A 268 5.78 -0.15 -17.91
N ARG A 269 4.65 0.26 -18.51
CA ARG A 269 3.40 -0.49 -18.42
C ARG A 269 3.55 -1.89 -18.97
N LYS A 270 4.07 -2.04 -20.20
CA LYS A 270 4.34 -3.33 -20.82
C LYS A 270 5.29 -4.19 -20.00
N TYR A 271 6.31 -3.57 -19.42
CA TYR A 271 7.22 -4.26 -18.49
C TYR A 271 6.46 -4.78 -17.26
N THR A 272 5.62 -3.94 -16.64
CA THR A 272 4.82 -4.29 -15.47
C THR A 272 3.88 -5.45 -15.81
N ASP A 273 3.14 -5.35 -16.91
CA ASP A 273 2.23 -6.42 -17.36
C ASP A 273 2.96 -7.73 -17.61
N THR A 274 4.15 -7.67 -18.24
CA THR A 274 4.99 -8.84 -18.49
C THR A 274 5.54 -9.44 -17.19
N TYR A 275 5.93 -8.59 -16.23
CA TYR A 275 6.44 -9.01 -14.92
C TYR A 275 5.35 -9.64 -14.07
N ASP A 276 4.14 -9.07 -14.06
CA ASP A 276 3.03 -9.59 -13.29
C ASP A 276 2.53 -10.91 -13.91
N ALA A 277 2.48 -11.03 -15.24
CA ALA A 277 2.04 -12.24 -15.94
C ALA A 277 2.93 -13.48 -15.72
N ARG A 278 4.22 -13.31 -15.41
CA ARG A 278 5.13 -14.43 -15.12
C ARG A 278 5.05 -14.93 -13.68
N LEU A 279 4.39 -14.20 -12.78
CA LEU A 279 4.30 -14.58 -11.38
C LEU A 279 3.14 -15.54 -11.13
N PRO A 280 3.29 -16.52 -10.22
CA PRO A 280 2.17 -17.32 -9.75
C PRO A 280 1.03 -16.45 -9.20
N SER A 281 -0.21 -16.94 -9.32
CA SER A 281 -1.41 -16.21 -8.89
C SER A 281 -1.35 -15.81 -7.42
N GLU A 282 -0.83 -16.70 -6.57
CA GLU A 282 -0.68 -16.52 -5.13
C GLU A 282 0.23 -15.33 -4.81
N ILE A 283 1.29 -15.14 -5.61
CA ILE A 283 2.21 -14.01 -5.46
C ILE A 283 1.51 -12.71 -5.88
N ASN A 284 0.83 -12.71 -7.04
CA ASN A 284 0.15 -11.52 -7.57
C ASN A 284 -0.97 -10.98 -6.65
N GLN A 285 -1.65 -11.88 -5.95
CA GLN A 285 -2.72 -11.55 -5.00
C GLN A 285 -2.19 -11.17 -3.62
N SER A 286 -0.93 -11.45 -3.30
CA SER A 286 -0.35 -11.14 -1.99
C SER A 286 -0.20 -9.64 -1.75
N MET A 287 -0.60 -9.19 -0.55
CA MET A 287 -0.38 -7.81 -0.08
C MET A 287 1.10 -7.46 0.07
N GLN A 288 1.96 -8.47 0.29
CA GLN A 288 3.41 -8.30 0.33
C GLN A 288 3.99 -8.07 -1.08
N TYR A 289 3.28 -8.47 -2.14
CA TYR A 289 3.68 -8.13 -3.51
C TYR A 289 3.13 -6.76 -3.95
N SER A 290 1.85 -6.50 -3.67
CA SER A 290 1.21 -5.22 -3.96
C SER A 290 0.09 -4.95 -2.95
N PHE A 291 0.26 -3.90 -2.18
CA PHE A 291 -0.70 -3.48 -1.16
C PHE A 291 -1.92 -2.84 -1.80
N ARG A 292 -3.11 -3.30 -1.43
CA ARG A 292 -4.39 -2.81 -1.94
C ARG A 292 -5.30 -2.56 -0.74
N ALA A 293 -5.69 -1.31 -0.54
CA ALA A 293 -6.60 -0.91 0.52
C ALA A 293 -7.69 0.01 0.02
N PHE A 294 -8.85 -0.07 0.65
CA PHE A 294 -9.97 0.84 0.42
C PHE A 294 -10.14 1.70 1.67
N LEU A 295 -10.19 3.03 1.48
CA LEU A 295 -10.63 3.94 2.52
C LEU A 295 -12.14 4.10 2.40
N ILE A 296 -12.87 3.44 3.30
CA ILE A 296 -14.33 3.48 3.33
C ILE A 296 -14.74 4.48 4.42
N PRO A 297 -15.42 5.60 4.07
CA PRO A 297 -15.89 6.54 5.08
C PRO A 297 -16.93 5.86 5.96
N LYS A 298 -16.71 5.88 7.28
CA LYS A 298 -17.74 5.49 8.25
C LYS A 298 -18.78 6.59 8.32
N ILE A 299 -20.00 6.29 7.88
CA ILE A 299 -21.15 7.17 8.07
C ILE A 299 -21.61 6.96 9.52
N GLY A 300 -21.26 7.88 10.41
CA GLY A 300 -21.56 7.75 11.84
C GLY A 300 -23.06 7.85 12.11
N ASN A 301 -23.61 6.90 12.89
CA ASN A 301 -24.97 6.98 13.45
C ASN A 301 -24.98 7.26 14.97
N HIS A 302 -23.83 7.36 15.64
CA HIS A 302 -23.78 7.67 17.08
C HIS A 302 -22.72 8.73 17.39
N ALA A 303 -23.18 9.91 17.82
CA ALA A 303 -22.37 11.08 18.14
C ALA A 303 -21.59 11.00 19.47
N ARG A 304 -21.37 9.80 20.04
CA ARG A 304 -20.84 9.63 21.41
C ARG A 304 -19.64 8.71 21.57
N SER A 305 -19.16 8.06 20.53
CA SER A 305 -17.90 7.35 20.61
C SER A 305 -16.77 8.28 20.17
N SER A 306 -15.71 8.36 20.99
CA SER A 306 -14.41 8.90 20.59
C SER A 306 -13.76 7.96 19.57
N ASP A 307 -14.45 7.73 18.45
CA ASP A 307 -14.00 6.81 17.43
C ASP A 307 -12.72 7.36 16.82
N VAL A 308 -11.69 6.51 16.81
CA VAL A 308 -10.46 6.80 16.09
C VAL A 308 -10.85 7.14 14.65
N ALA A 309 -10.37 8.28 14.14
CA ALA A 309 -10.79 8.80 12.83
C ALA A 309 -10.57 7.79 11.68
N ILE A 310 -9.62 6.86 11.84
CA ILE A 310 -9.28 5.80 10.89
C ILE A 310 -9.03 4.51 11.67
N GLU A 311 -9.69 3.43 11.28
CA GLU A 311 -9.46 2.09 11.82
C GLU A 311 -8.75 1.21 10.80
N PHE A 312 -7.62 0.64 11.19
CA PHE A 312 -6.92 -0.37 10.41
C PHE A 312 -7.46 -1.75 10.74
N VAL A 313 -8.21 -2.33 9.82
CA VAL A 313 -8.65 -3.73 9.93
C VAL A 313 -7.61 -4.62 9.27
N ARG A 314 -7.06 -5.57 10.02
CA ARG A 314 -6.13 -6.56 9.48
C ARG A 314 -6.91 -7.60 8.68
N TYR A 315 -6.37 -7.98 7.52
CA TYR A 315 -6.94 -9.09 6.75
C TYR A 315 -6.59 -10.41 7.46
N ASP A 316 -7.55 -10.97 8.20
CA ASP A 316 -7.38 -12.23 8.92
C ASP A 316 -8.06 -13.38 8.18
N THR A 317 -7.25 -14.29 7.63
CA THR A 317 -7.76 -15.48 6.92
C THR A 317 -8.40 -16.51 7.85
N SER A 318 -8.24 -16.37 9.17
CA SER A 318 -8.83 -17.25 10.17
C SER A 318 -10.27 -16.88 10.56
N ASP A 319 -10.78 -15.73 10.11
CA ASP A 319 -12.18 -15.28 10.33
C ASP A 319 -12.90 -14.98 9.00
N PRO A 320 -13.31 -16.01 8.22
CA PRO A 320 -13.85 -15.82 6.88
C PRO A 320 -15.14 -14.99 6.81
N GLU A 321 -15.97 -15.03 7.86
CA GLU A 321 -17.26 -14.32 7.90
C GLU A 321 -17.07 -12.80 7.97
N GLN A 322 -16.14 -12.34 8.80
CA GLN A 322 -15.81 -10.92 8.89
C GLN A 322 -15.24 -10.40 7.57
N MET A 323 -14.42 -11.23 6.91
CA MET A 323 -13.76 -10.90 5.64
C MET A 323 -14.74 -10.81 4.47
N GLU A 324 -15.75 -11.68 4.42
CA GLU A 324 -16.79 -11.66 3.40
C GLU A 324 -17.60 -10.34 3.43
N LYS A 325 -17.82 -9.77 4.63
CA LYS A 325 -18.50 -8.47 4.79
C LYS A 325 -17.70 -7.33 4.15
N TYR A 326 -16.38 -7.33 4.31
CA TYR A 326 -15.50 -6.34 3.66
C TYR A 326 -15.42 -6.58 2.16
N GLU A 327 -15.32 -7.82 1.70
CA GLU A 327 -15.34 -8.16 0.27
C GLU A 327 -16.62 -7.73 -0.43
N LYS A 328 -17.79 -7.92 0.20
CA LYS A 328 -19.09 -7.43 -0.31
C LYS A 328 -19.13 -5.90 -0.43
N GLN A 329 -18.60 -5.18 0.56
CA GLN A 329 -18.49 -3.72 0.50
C GLN A 329 -17.54 -3.26 -0.62
N VAL A 330 -16.39 -3.93 -0.78
CA VAL A 330 -15.44 -3.67 -1.87
C VAL A 330 -16.04 -3.98 -3.23
N ALA A 331 -16.78 -5.09 -3.37
CA ALA A 331 -17.48 -5.47 -4.60
C ALA A 331 -18.50 -4.39 -4.99
N PHE A 332 -19.26 -3.87 -4.03
CA PHE A 332 -20.20 -2.77 -4.26
C PHE A 332 -19.52 -1.47 -4.71
N ILE A 333 -18.33 -1.16 -4.17
CA ILE A 333 -17.50 -0.02 -4.61
C ILE A 333 -16.97 -0.26 -6.04
N LYS A 334 -16.50 -1.47 -6.36
CA LYS A 334 -16.06 -1.86 -7.70
C LYS A 334 -17.21 -1.79 -8.71
N GLU A 335 -18.40 -2.29 -8.38
CA GLU A 335 -19.59 -2.18 -9.25
C GLU A 335 -20.00 -0.73 -9.50
N LYS A 336 -19.85 0.16 -8.51
CA LYS A 336 -20.05 1.60 -8.72
C LYS A 336 -18.98 2.25 -9.59
N GLN A 337 -17.73 1.76 -9.57
CA GLN A 337 -16.61 2.30 -10.36
C GLN A 337 -16.50 1.69 -11.76
N VAL A 338 -16.98 0.46 -11.99
CA VAL A 338 -17.21 -0.08 -13.32
C VAL A 338 -18.46 0.61 -13.86
N GLN A 339 -18.29 1.86 -14.27
CA GLN A 339 -19.20 2.46 -15.23
C GLN A 339 -19.20 1.54 -16.44
N VAL A 340 -20.31 0.82 -16.63
CA VAL A 340 -20.60 0.07 -17.85
C VAL A 340 -20.19 0.96 -19.03
N ALA A 341 -19.46 0.47 -20.02
CA ALA A 341 -18.97 1.26 -21.16
C ALA A 341 -20.09 2.04 -21.91
N ASN A 342 -21.36 1.71 -21.60
CA ASN A 342 -22.59 2.27 -22.12
C ASN A 342 -23.47 2.94 -21.03
N GLN A 343 -22.92 3.31 -19.87
CA GLN A 343 -23.68 4.02 -18.84
C GLN A 343 -24.27 5.32 -19.43
N GLY A 344 -25.59 5.47 -19.37
CA GLY A 344 -26.30 6.59 -19.98
C GLY A 344 -26.55 6.50 -21.49
N LYS A 345 -26.32 5.33 -22.11
CA LYS A 345 -26.62 5.09 -23.53
C LYS A 345 -27.71 4.03 -23.71
N PHE A 346 -28.57 4.26 -24.69
CA PHE A 346 -29.82 3.54 -24.93
C PHE A 346 -29.73 2.70 -26.20
N LEU A 347 -30.31 1.50 -26.19
CA LEU A 347 -30.57 0.74 -27.42
C LEU A 347 -31.74 1.38 -28.19
N PRO A 348 -31.91 1.11 -29.50
CA PRO A 348 -33.06 1.61 -30.26
C PRO A 348 -34.42 1.32 -29.59
N GLY A 349 -34.55 0.16 -28.92
CA GLY A 349 -35.76 -0.21 -28.19
C GLY A 349 -36.03 0.70 -27.00
N ASP A 350 -34.98 1.01 -26.24
CA ASP A 350 -35.06 1.88 -25.06
C ASP A 350 -35.42 3.32 -25.47
N ILE A 351 -34.87 3.83 -26.57
CA ILE A 351 -35.26 5.14 -27.14
C ILE A 351 -36.75 5.20 -27.41
N VAL A 352 -37.32 4.17 -28.04
CA VAL A 352 -38.75 4.12 -28.34
C VAL A 352 -39.58 4.12 -27.06
N GLN A 353 -39.18 3.35 -26.05
CA GLN A 353 -39.85 3.30 -24.76
C GLN A 353 -39.79 4.64 -24.03
N GLN A 354 -38.63 5.31 -24.01
CA GLN A 354 -38.48 6.59 -23.34
C GLN A 354 -39.26 7.71 -24.03
N VAL A 355 -39.22 7.80 -25.37
CA VAL A 355 -39.99 8.81 -26.09
C VAL A 355 -41.49 8.60 -25.87
N ARG A 356 -42.00 7.36 -25.91
CA ARG A 356 -43.39 7.05 -25.55
C ARG A 356 -43.74 7.49 -24.14
N LYS A 357 -42.87 7.17 -23.18
CA LYS A 357 -43.09 7.49 -21.76
C LYS A 357 -43.10 9.00 -21.50
N LEU A 358 -42.22 9.76 -22.15
CA LEU A 358 -42.04 11.20 -21.90
C LEU A 358 -43.03 12.07 -22.67
N THR A 359 -43.52 11.61 -23.82
CA THR A 359 -44.42 12.40 -24.69
C THR A 359 -45.85 11.88 -24.72
N GLU A 360 -46.11 10.68 -24.22
CA GLU A 360 -47.39 9.94 -24.33
C GLU A 360 -47.85 9.72 -25.79
N ILE A 361 -46.99 9.99 -26.77
CA ILE A 361 -47.30 9.82 -28.20
C ILE A 361 -46.93 8.40 -28.65
N SER A 362 -47.72 7.85 -29.57
CA SER A 362 -47.45 6.55 -30.23
C SER A 362 -46.22 6.61 -31.14
N PHE A 363 -45.03 6.61 -30.53
CA PHE A 363 -43.73 6.57 -31.19
C PHE A 363 -43.28 5.11 -31.33
N ASN A 364 -42.80 4.62 -32.48
CA ASN A 364 -42.44 3.21 -32.66
C ASN A 364 -41.07 3.07 -33.35
N MET A 365 -40.60 1.83 -33.53
CA MET A 365 -39.30 1.58 -34.17
C MET A 365 -39.22 2.10 -35.61
N PHE A 366 -40.35 2.13 -36.31
CA PHE A 366 -40.44 2.70 -37.65
C PHE A 366 -40.23 4.22 -37.63
N HIS A 367 -40.85 4.93 -36.68
CA HIS A 367 -40.62 6.36 -36.47
C HIS A 367 -39.17 6.66 -36.08
N HIS A 368 -38.59 5.87 -35.16
CA HIS A 368 -37.18 5.99 -34.80
C HIS A 368 -36.26 5.79 -36.00
N THR A 369 -36.58 4.81 -36.86
CA THR A 369 -35.79 4.53 -38.07
C THR A 369 -35.82 5.68 -39.06
N LYS A 370 -36.98 6.31 -39.25
CA LYS A 370 -37.10 7.51 -40.06
C LYS A 370 -36.38 8.70 -39.43
N ALA A 371 -36.43 8.83 -38.12
CA ALA A 371 -35.85 9.99 -37.44
C ALA A 371 -34.34 10.04 -37.60
N TRP A 372 -33.63 8.93 -37.39
CA TRP A 372 -32.18 8.97 -37.53
C TRP A 372 -31.72 9.21 -38.98
N LYS A 373 -32.54 8.80 -39.97
CA LYS A 373 -32.31 9.06 -41.40
C LYS A 373 -32.58 10.52 -41.76
N MET A 374 -33.76 11.04 -41.39
CA MET A 374 -34.18 12.41 -41.66
C MET A 374 -33.21 13.43 -41.05
N TYR A 375 -32.80 13.21 -39.80
CA TYR A 375 -31.85 14.09 -39.09
C TYR A 375 -30.38 13.72 -39.32
N LYS A 376 -30.11 12.74 -40.19
CA LYS A 376 -28.76 12.32 -40.63
C LYS A 376 -27.78 12.10 -39.48
N ILE A 377 -28.26 11.56 -38.36
CA ILE A 377 -27.40 11.36 -37.18
C ILE A 377 -26.46 10.17 -37.35
N ARG A 378 -26.73 9.26 -38.28
CA ARG A 378 -25.82 8.15 -38.64
C ARG A 378 -25.99 7.71 -40.10
N ALA A 379 -25.00 7.02 -40.64
CA ALA A 379 -25.09 6.35 -41.93
C ALA A 379 -25.90 5.03 -41.86
N SER A 380 -26.44 4.63 -43.01
CA SER A 380 -27.09 3.33 -43.19
C SER A 380 -26.05 2.19 -43.15
N GLY A 381 -26.38 1.11 -42.43
CA GLY A 381 -25.50 -0.05 -42.23
C GLY A 381 -25.03 -0.19 -40.78
N ARG A 382 -24.03 -1.05 -40.54
CA ARG A 382 -23.37 -1.25 -39.24
C ARG A 382 -21.89 -0.92 -39.37
N LYS A 383 -21.57 0.32 -39.76
CA LYS A 383 -20.20 0.78 -39.98
C LYS A 383 -19.86 1.90 -38.99
N PRO A 384 -18.64 1.93 -38.40
CA PRO A 384 -18.26 2.98 -37.45
C PRO A 384 -18.28 4.39 -38.05
N ASP A 385 -18.13 4.46 -39.38
CA ASP A 385 -17.88 5.69 -40.09
C ASP A 385 -19.19 6.45 -40.33
N LYS A 386 -19.28 7.66 -39.75
CA LYS A 386 -20.37 8.65 -39.85
C LYS A 386 -21.51 8.44 -38.84
N CYS A 387 -21.24 8.76 -37.59
CA CYS A 387 -22.26 8.96 -36.56
C CYS A 387 -22.01 10.31 -35.86
N ASN A 388 -23.09 11.06 -35.64
CA ASN A 388 -23.04 12.30 -34.88
C ASN A 388 -22.91 11.93 -33.40
N VAL A 389 -21.70 12.09 -32.87
CA VAL A 389 -21.32 11.71 -31.50
C VAL A 389 -22.16 12.36 -30.41
N LYS A 390 -22.88 13.45 -30.71
CA LYS A 390 -23.85 14.06 -29.80
C LYS A 390 -25.06 13.16 -29.56
N TYR A 391 -25.48 12.39 -30.56
CA TYR A 391 -26.76 11.66 -30.55
C TYR A 391 -26.60 10.13 -30.64
N CYS A 392 -25.52 9.63 -31.23
CA CYS A 392 -25.25 8.19 -31.31
C CYS A 392 -23.77 7.89 -31.10
N GLN A 393 -23.47 6.61 -30.89
CA GLN A 393 -22.14 6.04 -31.00
C GLN A 393 -22.23 4.61 -31.54
N PHE A 394 -21.23 4.17 -32.30
CA PHE A 394 -21.10 2.77 -32.67
C PHE A 394 -20.38 2.00 -31.54
N ASP A 395 -21.01 0.95 -31.03
CA ASP A 395 -20.44 0.04 -30.05
C ASP A 395 -19.80 -1.14 -30.79
N ALA A 396 -18.47 -1.28 -30.62
CA ALA A 396 -17.68 -2.31 -31.28
C ALA A 396 -17.95 -3.72 -30.73
N ALA A 397 -18.32 -3.84 -29.45
CA ALA A 397 -18.62 -5.12 -28.80
C ALA A 397 -20.00 -5.64 -29.23
N PHE A 398 -21.00 -4.75 -29.31
CA PHE A 398 -22.37 -5.06 -29.75
C PHE A 398 -22.53 -5.07 -31.29
N LYS A 399 -21.53 -4.58 -32.04
CA LYS A 399 -21.59 -4.39 -33.50
C LYS A 399 -22.85 -3.64 -33.94
N GLY A 400 -23.21 -2.60 -33.21
CA GLY A 400 -24.45 -1.84 -33.38
C GLY A 400 -24.33 -0.42 -32.85
N TYR A 401 -25.35 0.41 -33.08
CA TYR A 401 -25.36 1.77 -32.56
C TYR A 401 -26.16 1.86 -31.27
N ILE A 402 -25.60 2.61 -30.34
CA ILE A 402 -26.21 3.05 -29.09
C ILE A 402 -26.45 4.55 -29.16
N TYR A 403 -27.43 5.05 -28.40
CA TYR A 403 -27.93 6.42 -28.47
C TYR A 403 -27.78 7.14 -27.14
N THR A 404 -27.60 8.45 -27.17
CA THR A 404 -27.42 9.26 -25.96
C THR A 404 -28.77 9.78 -25.44
N GLU A 405 -28.80 10.24 -24.19
CA GLU A 405 -29.97 10.96 -23.65
C GLU A 405 -30.30 12.24 -24.44
N ALA A 406 -29.28 12.91 -25.00
CA ALA A 406 -29.47 14.06 -25.87
C ALA A 406 -30.32 13.72 -27.12
N TRP A 407 -30.27 12.46 -27.59
CA TRP A 407 -31.13 12.00 -28.68
C TRP A 407 -32.58 11.81 -28.24
N VAL A 408 -32.81 11.29 -27.03
CA VAL A 408 -34.16 11.19 -26.44
C VAL A 408 -34.78 12.58 -26.31
N ASN A 409 -34.06 13.54 -25.73
CA ASN A 409 -34.57 14.90 -25.55
C ASN A 409 -34.89 15.58 -26.89
N PHE A 410 -34.00 15.41 -27.87
CA PHE A 410 -34.23 15.94 -29.22
C PHE A 410 -35.48 15.33 -29.87
N LEU A 411 -35.65 14.01 -29.77
CA LEU A 411 -36.85 13.35 -30.30
C LEU A 411 -38.12 13.79 -29.58
N CYS A 412 -38.09 13.93 -28.25
CA CYS A 412 -39.24 14.42 -27.49
C CYS A 412 -39.63 15.84 -27.94
N GLU A 413 -38.66 16.74 -28.09
CA GLU A 413 -38.93 18.11 -28.55
C GLU A 413 -39.57 18.15 -29.96
N LYS A 414 -39.13 17.27 -30.87
CA LYS A 414 -39.63 17.21 -32.24
C LYS A 414 -40.97 16.49 -32.34
N VAL A 415 -41.15 15.38 -31.63
CA VAL A 415 -42.38 14.57 -31.67
C VAL A 415 -43.54 15.28 -30.96
N SER A 416 -43.26 16.08 -29.93
CA SER A 416 -44.29 16.89 -29.25
C SER A 416 -44.84 18.04 -30.10
N LYS A 417 -44.20 18.37 -31.24
CA LYS A 417 -44.68 19.37 -32.21
C LYS A 417 -45.46 18.64 -33.32
N PRO A 418 -46.81 18.79 -33.43
CA PRO A 418 -47.61 18.01 -34.36
C PRO A 418 -47.15 18.09 -35.83
N GLU A 419 -46.74 19.28 -36.27
CA GLU A 419 -46.23 19.51 -37.64
C GLU A 419 -44.94 18.75 -37.92
N GLU A 420 -44.02 18.73 -36.96
CA GLU A 420 -42.74 18.04 -37.08
C GLU A 420 -42.91 16.52 -37.02
N PHE A 421 -43.85 16.04 -36.19
CA PHE A 421 -44.15 14.62 -36.13
C PHE A 421 -44.83 14.12 -37.42
N GLU A 422 -45.71 14.91 -38.04
CA GLU A 422 -46.27 14.59 -39.35
C GLU A 422 -45.21 14.61 -40.47
N LYS A 423 -44.28 15.57 -40.45
CA LYS A 423 -43.12 15.56 -41.36
C LYS A 423 -42.31 14.28 -41.20
N LEU A 424 -42.05 13.86 -39.96
CA LEU A 424 -41.34 12.62 -39.67
C LEU A 424 -42.08 11.38 -40.18
N LYS A 425 -43.40 11.30 -40.00
CA LYS A 425 -44.22 10.18 -40.51
C LYS A 425 -44.19 10.11 -42.04
N ARG A 426 -44.22 11.26 -42.71
CA ARG A 426 -44.24 11.36 -44.18
C ARG A 426 -42.87 11.24 -44.83
N TYR A 427 -41.79 11.34 -44.07
CA TYR A 427 -40.43 11.19 -44.58
C TYR A 427 -40.25 9.86 -45.33
N ARG A 428 -39.77 9.95 -46.56
CA ARG A 428 -39.31 8.85 -47.43
C ARG A 428 -37.88 9.21 -47.85
N GLU A 429 -36.99 8.23 -47.78
CA GLU A 429 -35.55 8.39 -48.02
C GLU A 429 -35.24 8.59 -49.50
#